data_AF-E0S336-F1
#
_entry.id   AF-E0S336-F1
#
_cell.length_a   1.000
_cell.length_b   1.000
_cell.length_c   1.000
_cell.angle_alpha   90.00
_cell.angle_beta   90.00
_cell.angle_gamma   90.00
#
_symmetry.space_group_name_H-M   'P 1'
#
loop_
_entity.id
_entity.type
_entity.pdbx_description
1 polymer ?
#
loop_
_entity_poly.entity_id
_entity_poly.type
_entity_poly.pdbx_seq_one_letter_code
_entity_poly.pdbx_strand_id
1 'polypeptide(L)'
;MNDLDKVYAESVAKDYMPKETNKVRQLKKLDERAKLPAFITAMTLGIIGTLIFGTGMCFGLGVFGTGAIFMFIGVLLGIVGAAVCIINYPLYKKLLKKGKEKYAFEILELAKEITGEA
;
A
#
# COMPACT_ATOMS: atom_id res chain seq x y z
N MET A 1 -45.14 0.75 0.76
CA MET A 1 -44.20 0.00 -0.12
C MET A 1 -43.11 -0.48 0.82
N ASN A 2 -43.16 -1.78 1.15
CA ASN A 2 -42.47 -2.35 2.30
C ASN A 2 -40.95 -2.31 2.05
N ASP A 3 -40.14 -2.13 3.08
CA ASP A 3 -38.68 -2.14 2.96
C ASP A 3 -38.13 -3.41 2.28
N LEU A 4 -38.87 -4.53 2.37
CA LEU A 4 -38.61 -5.76 1.63
C LEU A 4 -38.70 -5.61 0.10
N ASP A 5 -39.66 -4.82 -0.39
CA ASP A 5 -39.85 -4.62 -1.83
C ASP A 5 -38.68 -3.83 -2.42
N LYS A 6 -38.12 -2.90 -1.65
CA LYS A 6 -36.90 -2.17 -2.02
C LYS A 6 -35.68 -3.07 -2.03
N VAL A 7 -35.45 -3.85 -0.97
CA VAL A 7 -34.32 -4.78 -0.89
C VAL A 7 -34.40 -5.84 -1.98
N TYR A 8 -35.60 -6.30 -2.32
CA TYR A 8 -35.84 -7.24 -3.41
C TYR A 8 -35.62 -6.60 -4.78
N ALA A 9 -36.09 -5.37 -4.99
CA ALA A 9 -35.82 -4.64 -6.23
C ALA A 9 -34.31 -4.37 -6.44
N GLU A 10 -33.59 -4.03 -5.37
CA GLU A 10 -32.14 -3.81 -5.42
C GLU A 10 -31.34 -5.09 -5.64
N SER A 11 -31.74 -6.22 -5.05
CA SER A 11 -31.08 -7.52 -5.27
C SER A 11 -31.27 -8.01 -6.70
N VAL A 12 -32.48 -7.88 -7.23
CA VAL A 12 -32.82 -8.23 -8.61
C VAL A 12 -32.05 -7.32 -9.58
N ALA A 13 -32.02 -6.00 -9.36
CA ALA A 13 -31.23 -5.08 -10.18
C ALA A 13 -29.73 -5.44 -10.20
N LYS A 14 -29.17 -5.82 -9.05
CA LYS A 14 -27.77 -6.24 -8.92
C LYS A 14 -27.44 -7.53 -9.69
N ASP A 15 -28.41 -8.43 -9.86
CA ASP A 15 -28.26 -9.65 -10.67
C ASP A 15 -28.30 -9.39 -12.19
N TYR A 16 -28.91 -8.27 -12.62
CA TYR A 16 -28.92 -7.82 -14.03
C TYR A 16 -27.79 -6.83 -14.37
N MET A 17 -27.08 -6.30 -13.37
CA MET A 17 -25.83 -5.58 -13.63
C MET A 17 -24.81 -6.57 -14.21
N PRO A 18 -24.10 -6.22 -15.30
CA PRO A 18 -23.14 -7.13 -15.90
C PRO A 18 -22.09 -7.52 -14.85
N LYS A 19 -22.20 -8.76 -14.35
CA LYS A 19 -21.25 -9.40 -13.44
C LYS A 19 -19.87 -9.16 -14.02
N GLU A 20 -19.04 -8.37 -13.31
CA GLU A 20 -17.73 -7.87 -13.76
C GLU A 20 -17.18 -8.69 -14.94
N THR A 21 -17.24 -8.11 -16.13
CA THR A 21 -16.78 -8.79 -17.33
C THR A 21 -15.34 -9.26 -17.07
N ASN A 22 -14.97 -10.44 -17.56
CA ASN A 22 -13.67 -11.07 -17.31
C ASN A 22 -12.50 -10.07 -17.46
N LYS A 23 -12.64 -9.10 -18.36
CA LYS A 23 -11.72 -7.99 -18.61
C LYS A 23 -11.61 -6.96 -17.47
N VAL A 24 -12.71 -6.55 -16.82
CA VAL A 24 -12.66 -5.66 -15.63
C VAL A 24 -11.93 -6.33 -14.47
N ARG A 25 -12.16 -7.63 -14.27
CA ARG A 25 -11.44 -8.41 -13.26
C ARG A 25 -9.95 -8.57 -13.59
N GLN A 26 -9.60 -8.68 -14.88
CA GLN A 26 -8.20 -8.67 -15.34
C GLN A 26 -7.54 -7.31 -15.12
N LEU A 27 -8.23 -6.20 -15.42
CA LEU A 27 -7.77 -4.84 -15.17
C LEU A 27 -7.44 -4.63 -13.68
N LYS A 28 -8.35 -5.07 -12.80
CA LYS A 28 -8.16 -5.01 -11.35
C LYS A 28 -6.94 -5.79 -10.88
N LYS A 29 -6.75 -7.02 -11.37
CA LYS A 29 -5.55 -7.83 -11.06
C LYS A 29 -4.27 -7.16 -11.56
N LEU A 30 -4.31 -6.49 -12.71
CA LEU A 30 -3.15 -5.79 -13.27
C LEU A 30 -2.79 -4.54 -12.44
N ASP A 31 -3.78 -3.75 -12.02
CA ASP A 31 -3.58 -2.59 -11.15
C ASP A 31 -3.04 -3.01 -9.76
N GLU A 32 -3.54 -4.12 -9.19
CA GLU A 32 -2.96 -4.71 -7.98
C GLU A 32 -1.50 -5.10 -8.20
N ARG A 33 -1.18 -5.80 -9.30
CA ARG A 33 0.21 -6.17 -9.64
C ARG A 33 1.13 -4.96 -9.83
N ALA A 34 0.62 -3.87 -10.39
CA ALA A 34 1.38 -2.63 -10.56
C ALA A 34 1.72 -1.96 -9.21
N LYS A 35 0.84 -2.09 -8.22
CA LYS A 35 1.00 -1.49 -6.88
C LYS A 35 1.75 -2.39 -5.89
N LEU A 36 1.66 -3.71 -6.05
CA LEU A 36 2.32 -4.71 -5.20
C LEU A 36 3.81 -4.43 -4.94
N PRO A 37 4.67 -4.19 -5.94
CA PRO A 37 6.10 -3.97 -5.67
C PRO A 37 6.34 -2.73 -4.81
N ALA A 38 5.60 -1.64 -5.06
CA ALA A 38 5.69 -0.43 -4.26
C ALA A 38 5.23 -0.67 -2.81
N PHE A 39 4.14 -1.41 -2.62
CA PHE A 39 3.61 -1.75 -1.31
C PHE A 39 4.57 -2.64 -0.51
N ILE A 40 5.10 -3.70 -1.13
CA ILE A 40 6.04 -4.62 -0.48
C ILE A 40 7.29 -3.87 -0.03
N THR A 41 7.88 -3.02 -0.89
CA THR A 41 9.06 -2.23 -0.52
C THR A 41 8.77 -1.22 0.59
N ALA A 42 7.61 -0.56 0.56
CA ALA A 42 7.24 0.37 1.62
C ALA A 42 7.00 -0.34 2.96
N MET A 43 6.38 -1.52 2.93
CA MET A 43 6.17 -2.35 4.12
C MET A 43 7.50 -2.86 4.69
N THR A 44 8.41 -3.37 3.86
CA THR A 44 9.70 -3.88 4.36
C THR A 44 10.55 -2.76 4.94
N LEU A 45 10.68 -1.62 4.27
CA LEU A 45 11.44 -0.47 4.77
C LEU A 45 10.78 0.14 6.00
N GLY A 46 9.45 0.18 6.05
CA GLY A 46 8.69 0.62 7.21
C GLY A 46 8.97 -0.27 8.44
N ILE A 47 8.87 -1.59 8.27
CA ILE A 47 9.16 -2.57 9.34
C ILE A 47 10.60 -2.42 9.84
N ILE A 48 11.57 -2.28 8.94
CA ILE A 48 12.97 -2.09 9.32
C ILE A 48 13.15 -0.77 10.08
N GLY A 49 12.56 0.32 9.58
CA GLY A 49 12.64 1.64 10.23
C GLY A 49 12.02 1.65 11.63
N THR A 50 10.84 1.02 11.80
CA THR A 50 10.18 0.94 13.11
C THR A 50 10.92 0.02 14.08
N LEU A 51 11.51 -1.09 13.61
CA LEU A 51 12.38 -1.93 14.43
C LEU A 51 13.58 -1.14 14.95
N ILE A 52 14.29 -0.43 14.06
CA ILE A 52 15.45 0.39 14.43
C ILE A 52 15.06 1.48 15.43
N PHE A 53 13.94 2.15 15.18
CA PHE A 53 13.41 3.17 16.09
C PHE A 53 13.07 2.58 17.47
N GLY A 54 12.38 1.45 17.50
CA GLY A 54 12.05 0.71 18.73
C GLY A 54 13.29 0.28 19.51
N THR A 55 14.29 -0.27 18.82
CA THR A 55 15.58 -0.62 19.42
C THR A 55 16.29 0.59 20.01
N GLY A 56 16.27 1.74 19.33
CA GLY A 56 16.82 3.00 19.85
C GLY A 56 16.15 3.45 21.16
N MET A 57 14.82 3.32 21.25
CA MET A 57 14.08 3.60 22.49
C MET A 57 14.45 2.62 23.61
N CYS A 58 14.61 1.32 23.33
CA CYS A 58 15.04 0.34 24.33
C CYS A 58 16.42 0.67 24.93
N PHE A 59 17.36 1.16 24.12
CA PHE A 59 18.66 1.64 24.59
C PHE A 59 18.55 2.92 25.43
N GLY A 60 17.71 3.88 25.01
CA GLY A 60 17.49 5.13 25.73
C GLY A 60 16.82 4.95 27.10
N LEU A 61 15.94 3.95 27.23
CA LEU A 61 15.25 3.62 28.48
C LEU A 61 16.10 2.79 29.46
N GLY A 62 17.36 2.50 29.11
CA GLY A 62 18.29 1.80 29.99
C GLY A 62 18.00 0.31 30.17
N VAL A 63 17.27 -0.33 29.25
CA VAL A 63 16.94 -1.78 29.30
C VAL A 63 18.18 -2.66 29.32
N PHE A 64 19.26 -2.21 28.66
CA PHE A 64 20.55 -2.92 28.58
C PHE A 64 21.62 -2.40 29.56
N GLY A 65 21.31 -1.36 30.34
CA GLY A 65 22.25 -0.70 31.25
C GLY A 65 22.01 0.80 31.35
N THR A 66 22.30 1.38 32.50
CA THR A 66 22.16 2.82 32.76
C THR A 66 23.48 3.55 32.50
N GLY A 67 23.45 4.59 31.66
CA GLY A 67 24.63 5.41 31.38
C GLY A 67 24.45 6.33 30.17
N ALA A 68 25.16 7.47 30.18
CA ALA A 68 25.09 8.47 29.11
C ALA A 68 25.42 7.89 27.72
N ILE A 69 26.33 6.92 27.66
CA ILE A 69 26.75 6.26 26.40
C ILE A 69 25.57 5.52 25.75
N PHE A 70 24.80 4.75 26.52
CA PHE A 70 23.64 4.02 26.01
C PHE A 70 22.52 4.97 25.56
N MET A 71 22.35 6.09 26.26
CA MET A 71 21.40 7.14 25.87
C MET A 71 21.79 7.78 24.53
N PHE A 72 23.07 8.11 24.33
CA PHE A 72 23.57 8.66 23.07
C PHE A 72 23.37 7.69 21.89
N ILE A 73 23.67 6.41 22.09
CA ILE A 73 23.48 5.37 21.07
C ILE A 73 21.98 5.21 20.75
N GLY A 74 21.13 5.20 21.77
CA GLY A 74 19.68 5.12 21.61
C GLY A 74 19.09 6.28 20.81
N VAL A 75 19.53 7.51 21.10
CA VAL A 75 19.10 8.71 20.37
C VAL A 75 19.56 8.68 18.91
N LEU A 76 20.81 8.28 18.64
CA LEU A 76 21.32 8.15 17.28
C LEU A 76 20.53 7.12 16.47
N LEU A 77 20.30 5.93 17.04
CA LEU A 77 19.46 4.89 16.41
C LEU A 77 18.02 5.36 16.21
N GLY A 78 17.45 6.07 17.19
CA GLY A 78 16.11 6.64 17.09
C GLY A 78 15.99 7.65 15.94
N ILE A 79 16.97 8.56 15.79
CA ILE A 79 16.98 9.53 14.68
C ILE A 79 17.07 8.82 13.33
N VAL A 80 17.91 7.79 13.20
CA VAL A 80 18.03 7.00 11.98
C VAL A 80 16.72 6.28 11.66
N GLY A 81 16.10 5.61 12.65
CA GLY A 81 14.81 4.95 12.48
C GLY A 81 13.70 5.90 12.05
N ALA A 82 13.64 7.09 12.66
CA ALA A 82 12.69 8.13 12.29
C ALA A 82 12.92 8.65 10.86
N ALA A 83 14.18 8.87 10.46
CA ALA A 83 14.52 9.30 9.10
C ALA A 83 14.10 8.26 8.05
N VAL A 84 14.30 6.96 8.32
CA VAL A 84 13.85 5.88 7.44
C VAL A 84 12.34 5.90 7.27
N CYS A 85 11.58 6.07 8.35
CA CYS A 85 10.12 6.20 8.31
C CYS A 85 9.66 7.43 7.50
N ILE A 86 10.34 8.57 7.63
CA ILE A 86 10.03 9.80 6.88
C ILE A 86 10.29 9.60 5.38
N ILE A 87 11.42 8.99 5.02
CA ILE A 87 11.80 8.75 3.61
C ILE A 87 10.93 7.66 2.96
N ASN A 88 10.28 6.81 3.76
CA ASN A 88 9.43 5.73 3.26
C ASN A 88 8.28 6.24 2.37
N TYR A 89 7.59 7.30 2.78
CA TYR A 89 6.46 7.86 2.03
C TYR A 89 6.82 8.41 0.63
N PRO A 90 7.83 9.28 0.46
CA PRO A 90 8.24 9.74 -0.86
C PRO A 90 8.81 8.62 -1.74
N LEU A 91 9.50 7.63 -1.13
CA LEU A 91 10.00 6.47 -1.85
C LEU A 91 8.87 5.59 -2.38
N TYR A 92 7.85 5.32 -1.55
CA TYR A 92 6.63 4.61 -1.94
C TYR A 92 5.96 5.28 -3.15
N LYS A 93 5.81 6.61 -3.14
CA LYS A 93 5.19 7.36 -4.24
C LYS A 93 5.98 7.24 -5.55
N LYS A 94 7.32 7.25 -5.49
CA LYS A 94 8.19 7.04 -6.66
C LYS A 94 8.06 5.62 -7.22
N LEU A 95 8.06 4.61 -6.36
CA LEU A 95 7.91 3.20 -6.74
C LEU A 95 6.52 2.93 -7.32
N LEU A 96 5.48 3.53 -6.75
CA LEU A 96 4.12 3.48 -7.29
C LEU A 96 4.05 4.00 -8.72
N LYS A 97 4.68 5.16 -8.99
CA LYS A 97 4.68 5.75 -10.33
C LYS A 97 5.38 4.83 -11.34
N LYS A 98 6.55 4.28 -10.98
CA LYS A 98 7.27 3.32 -11.83
C LYS A 98 6.47 2.03 -12.06
N GLY A 99 5.82 1.52 -11.03
CA GLY A 99 4.95 0.34 -11.14
C GLY A 99 3.80 0.59 -12.09
N LYS A 100 3.11 1.74 -11.96
CA LYS A 100 2.05 2.14 -12.87
C LYS A 100 2.55 2.35 -14.31
N GLU A 101 3.68 3.01 -14.52
CA GLU A 101 4.27 3.21 -15.85
C GLU A 101 4.59 1.87 -16.54
N LYS A 102 5.10 0.89 -15.79
CA LYS A 102 5.44 -0.44 -16.33
C LYS A 102 4.23 -1.20 -16.88
N TYR A 103 3.07 -1.06 -16.24
CA TYR A 103 1.82 -1.73 -16.66
C TYR A 103 0.85 -0.77 -17.36
N ALA A 104 1.23 0.50 -17.59
CA ALA A 104 0.34 1.53 -18.12
C ALA A 104 -0.20 1.15 -19.50
N PHE A 105 0.65 0.59 -20.36
CA PHE A 105 0.27 0.17 -21.71
C PHE A 105 -0.81 -0.92 -21.67
N GLU A 106 -0.58 -2.00 -20.93
CA GLU A 106 -1.53 -3.12 -20.81
C GLU A 106 -2.85 -2.68 -20.13
N ILE A 107 -2.78 -1.80 -19.11
CA ILE A 107 -3.98 -1.27 -18.43
C ILE A 107 -4.79 -0.37 -19.39
N LEU A 108 -4.12 0.50 -20.15
CA LEU A 108 -4.79 1.40 -21.09
C LEU A 108 -5.39 0.65 -22.28
N GLU A 109 -4.68 -0.34 -22.83
CA GLU A 109 -5.18 -1.18 -23.92
C GLU A 109 -6.40 -1.98 -23.48
N LEU A 110 -6.33 -2.64 -22.31
CA LEU A 110 -7.46 -3.39 -21.76
C LEU A 110 -8.63 -2.47 -21.40
N ALA A 111 -8.38 -1.25 -20.91
CA ALA A 111 -9.41 -0.26 -20.65
C ALA A 111 -10.10 0.19 -21.95
N LYS A 112 -9.33 0.45 -23.02
CA LYS A 112 -9.84 0.84 -24.34
C LYS A 112 -10.69 -0.27 -24.97
N GLU A 113 -10.26 -1.52 -24.78
CA GLU A 113 -11.01 -2.71 -25.23
C GLU A 113 -12.31 -2.95 -24.42
N ILE A 114 -12.38 -2.46 -23.18
CA ILE A 114 -13.60 -2.50 -22.34
C ILE A 114 -14.54 -1.35 -22.69
N THR A 115 -14.03 -0.15 -22.96
CA THR A 115 -14.85 1.02 -23.32
C THR A 115 -15.37 0.97 -24.75
N GLY A 116 -14.87 0.04 -25.57
CA GLY A 116 -15.31 -0.12 -26.96
C GLY A 116 -14.82 0.99 -27.89
N GLU A 117 -13.82 1.77 -27.46
CA GLU A 117 -13.20 2.83 -28.25
C GLU A 117 -12.14 2.23 -29.18
N ALA A 118 -12.56 1.56 -30.26
CA ALA A 118 -11.66 1.19 -31.35
C ALA A 118 -11.15 2.46 -32.05
#